data_AF-A0A2E8MG43-F1
#
_entry.id   AF-A0A2E8MG43-F1
#
_cell.length_a   1.000
_cell.length_b   1.000
_cell.length_c   1.000
_cell.angle_alpha   90.00
_cell.angle_beta   90.00
_cell.angle_gamma   90.00
#
_symmetry.space_group_name_H-M   'P 1'
#
loop_
_entity.id
_entity.type
_entity.pdbx_description
1 polymer ?
#
loop_
_entity_poly.entity_id
_entity_poly.type
_entity_poly.pdbx_seq_one_letter_code
_entity_poly.pdbx_strand_id
1 'polypeptide(L)'
;MQRKIILGLLVLLVLILQYAFWGGRNNVIDLVYLQQTLAELNMRNQALRLRNDRLHIDVNDIKNRLSAIEARARSELGLIKPGETYYQIVSPDVRD
;
A
#
# COMPACT_ATOMS: atom_id res chain seq x y z
N MET A 1 28.01 -46.68 43.60
CA MET A 1 28.52 -46.12 42.32
C MET A 1 27.38 -45.86 41.32
N GLN A 2 26.50 -46.83 41.07
CA GLN A 2 25.34 -46.77 40.16
C GLN A 2 24.44 -45.53 40.30
N ARG A 3 24.04 -45.16 41.53
CA ARG A 3 23.18 -43.98 41.80
C ARG A 3 23.76 -42.65 41.28
N LYS A 4 25.09 -42.47 41.33
CA LYS A 4 25.74 -41.23 40.89
C LYS A 4 25.72 -41.07 39.37
N ILE A 5 25.76 -42.18 38.63
CA ILE A 5 25.71 -42.21 37.16
C ILE A 5 24.32 -41.81 36.68
N ILE A 6 23.26 -42.34 37.31
CA ILE A 6 21.87 -42.01 36.99
C ILE A 6 21.59 -40.53 37.24
N LEU A 7 22.08 -39.99 38.38
CA LEU A 7 21.99 -38.56 38.68
C LEU A 7 22.71 -37.71 37.64
N GLY A 8 23.93 -38.09 37.24
CA GLY A 8 24.68 -37.38 36.20
C GLY A 8 23.96 -37.37 34.84
N LEU A 9 23.38 -38.50 34.44
CA LEU A 9 22.61 -38.62 33.20
C LEU A 9 21.35 -37.75 33.24
N LEU A 10 20.65 -37.72 34.37
CA LEU A 10 19.45 -36.90 34.55
C LEU A 10 19.77 -35.41 34.49
N VAL A 11 20.87 -34.99 35.12
CA VAL A 11 21.36 -33.60 35.04
C VAL A 11 21.75 -33.23 33.61
N LEU A 12 22.44 -34.12 32.89
CA LEU A 12 22.82 -33.90 31.49
C LEU A 12 21.57 -33.75 30.60
N LEU A 13 20.57 -34.61 30.77
CA LEU A 13 19.30 -34.55 30.05
C LEU A 13 18.59 -33.21 30.31
N VAL A 14 18.54 -32.77 31.57
CA VAL A 14 17.93 -31.49 31.96
C VAL A 14 18.68 -30.33 31.31
N LEU A 15 20.02 -30.34 31.32
CA LEU A 15 20.82 -29.29 30.68
C LEU A 15 20.55 -29.21 29.18
N ILE A 16 20.50 -30.36 28.47
CA ILE A 16 20.16 -30.39 27.04
C ILE A 16 18.77 -29.79 26.80
N LEU A 17 17.80 -30.09 27.67
CA LEU A 17 16.43 -29.56 27.55
C LEU A 17 16.37 -28.06 27.83
N GLN A 18 17.15 -27.56 28.79
CA GLN A 18 17.27 -26.12 29.08
C GLN A 18 17.90 -25.38 27.89
N TYR A 19 18.95 -25.93 27.28
CA TYR A 19 19.56 -25.38 26.06
C TYR A 19 18.61 -25.44 24.86
N ALA A 20 17.87 -26.53 24.70
CA ALA A 20 16.86 -26.65 23.67
C ALA A 20 15.71 -25.66 23.88
N PHE A 21 15.38 -25.29 25.12
CA PHE A 21 14.38 -24.28 25.41
C PHE A 21 14.87 -22.86 25.08
N TRP A 22 16.16 -22.58 25.31
CA TRP A 22 16.75 -21.27 24.97
C TRP A 22 17.03 -21.11 23.46
N GLY A 23 17.17 -22.21 22.71
CA GLY A 23 17.47 -22.20 21.27
C GLY A 23 16.39 -22.78 20.33
N GLY A 24 15.31 -23.36 20.86
CA GLY A 24 14.35 -24.14 20.08
C GLY A 24 13.07 -23.39 19.73
N ARG A 25 12.98 -22.92 18.48
CA ARG A 25 11.76 -22.52 17.72
C ARG A 25 10.80 -21.46 18.31
N ASN A 26 10.92 -21.08 19.58
CA ASN A 26 10.14 -20.02 20.24
C ASN A 26 11.07 -18.98 20.90
N ASN A 27 12.20 -18.70 20.28
CA ASN A 27 13.14 -17.73 20.83
C ASN A 27 12.52 -16.32 20.75
N VAL A 28 12.42 -15.64 21.89
CA VAL A 28 11.91 -14.26 22.02
C VAL A 28 12.62 -13.30 21.07
N ILE A 29 13.86 -13.64 20.70
CA ILE A 29 14.69 -12.93 19.73
C ILE A 29 14.07 -12.93 18.32
N ASP A 30 13.47 -14.04 17.88
CA ASP A 30 12.86 -14.15 16.56
C ASP A 30 11.57 -13.31 16.49
N LEU A 31 10.84 -13.23 17.60
CA LEU A 31 9.67 -12.36 17.73
C LEU A 31 10.04 -10.88 17.69
N VAL A 32 11.15 -10.50 18.34
CA VAL A 32 11.66 -9.12 18.32
C VAL A 32 12.18 -8.75 16.93
N TYR A 33 12.90 -9.66 16.26
CA TYR A 33 13.40 -9.43 14.91
C TYR A 33 12.26 -9.33 13.88
N LEU A 34 11.24 -10.17 14.02
CA LEU A 34 10.06 -10.14 13.16
C LEU A 34 9.21 -8.88 13.39
N GLN A 35 9.06 -8.43 14.65
CA GLN A 35 8.40 -7.16 14.97
C GLN A 35 9.14 -5.94 14.41
N GLN A 36 10.48 -5.93 14.50
CA GLN A 36 11.28 -4.84 13.91
C GLN A 36 11.14 -4.77 12.39
N THR A 37 11.14 -5.94 11.72
CA THR A 37 10.94 -6.02 10.26
C THR A 37 9.55 -5.52 9.85
N LEU A 38 8.51 -5.86 10.62
CA LEU A 38 7.14 -5.39 10.38
C LEU A 38 7.00 -3.87 10.55
N ALA A 39 7.69 -3.28 11.54
CA ALA A 39 7.67 -1.84 11.77
C ALA A 39 8.30 -1.07 10.58
N GLU A 40 9.44 -1.56 10.07
CA GLU A 40 10.11 -0.94 8.93
C GLU A 40 9.27 -1.04 7.64
N LEU A 41 8.63 -2.19 7.41
CA LEU A 41 7.78 -2.40 6.25
C LEU A 41 6.54 -1.48 6.26
N ASN A 42 5.93 -1.28 7.44
CA ASN A 42 4.79 -0.38 7.61
C ASN A 42 5.17 1.08 7.34
N MET A 43 6.31 1.55 7.84
CA MET A 43 6.77 2.92 7.56
C MET A 43 7.00 3.16 6.06
N ARG A 44 7.62 2.20 5.37
CA ARG A 44 7.81 2.28 3.91
C ARG A 44 6.49 2.29 3.15
N ASN A 45 5.53 1.45 3.56
CA ASN A 45 4.21 1.39 2.93
C ASN A 45 3.44 2.71 3.12
N GLN A 46 3.50 3.29 4.32
CA GLN A 46 2.85 4.56 4.61
C GLN A 46 3.44 5.71 3.80
N ALA A 47 4.76 5.77 3.65
CA ALA A 47 5.43 6.76 2.80
C ALA A 47 5.05 6.63 1.31
N LEU A 48 4.93 5.39 0.82
CA LEU A 48 4.50 5.12 -0.56
C LEU A 48 3.03 5.50 -0.79
N ARG A 49 2.15 5.24 0.18
CA ARG A 49 0.73 5.65 0.13
C ARG A 49 0.58 7.16 0.08
N LEU A 50 1.29 7.89 0.94
CA LEU A 50 1.31 9.36 0.93
C LEU A 50 1.78 9.93 -0.42
N ARG A 51 2.79 9.33 -1.06
CA ARG A 51 3.21 9.73 -2.42
C ARG A 51 2.16 9.43 -3.48
N ASN A 52 1.53 8.27 -3.39
CA ASN A 52 0.50 7.86 -4.34
C ASN A 52 -0.72 8.78 -4.27
N ASP A 53 -1.18 9.12 -3.05
CA ASP A 53 -2.29 10.05 -2.83
C ASP A 53 -1.99 11.43 -3.40
N ARG A 54 -0.76 11.94 -3.20
CA ARG A 54 -0.33 13.23 -3.78
C ARG A 54 -0.32 13.21 -5.31
N LEU A 55 0.23 12.15 -5.90
CA LEU A 55 0.24 11.98 -7.36
C LEU A 55 -1.17 11.85 -7.93
N HIS A 56 -2.09 11.21 -7.21
CA HIS A 56 -3.49 11.13 -7.63
C HIS A 56 -4.19 12.49 -7.65
N ILE A 57 -3.91 13.35 -6.66
CA ILE A 57 -4.41 14.73 -6.64
C ILE A 57 -3.86 15.51 -7.84
N ASP A 58 -2.55 15.42 -8.09
CA ASP A 58 -1.90 16.13 -9.19
C ASP A 58 -2.45 15.68 -10.57
N VAL A 59 -2.65 14.37 -10.76
CA VAL A 59 -3.26 13.82 -12.00
C VAL A 59 -4.71 14.30 -12.15
N ASN A 60 -5.47 14.36 -11.06
CA ASN A 60 -6.85 14.83 -11.11
C ASN A 60 -6.92 16.33 -11.45
N ASP A 61 -6.03 17.16 -10.90
CA ASP A 61 -5.95 18.58 -11.22
C ASP A 61 -5.61 18.80 -12.71
N ILE A 62 -4.65 18.05 -13.26
CA ILE A 62 -4.28 18.14 -14.68
C ILE A 62 -5.46 17.75 -15.58
N LYS A 63 -6.18 16.67 -15.25
CA LYS A 63 -7.37 16.25 -16.01
C LYS A 63 -8.50 17.29 -15.94
N ASN A 64 -8.72 17.89 -14.77
CA ASN A 64 -9.75 18.91 -14.59
C ASN A 64 -9.41 20.21 -15.33
N ARG A 65 -8.14 20.63 -15.34
CA ARG A 65 -7.69 21.78 -16.12
C ARG A 65 -7.85 21.55 -17.62
N LEU A 66 -7.45 20.37 -18.12
CA LEU A 66 -7.56 20.06 -19.55
C LEU A 66 -9.02 19.97 -20.02
N SER A 67 -9.88 19.34 -19.23
CA SER A 67 -11.31 19.23 -19.53
C SER A 67 -12.03 20.59 -19.45
N ALA A 68 -11.63 21.48 -18.54
CA ALA A 68 -12.13 22.86 -18.50
C ALA A 68 -11.74 23.65 -19.76
N ILE A 69 -10.50 23.48 -20.25
CA ILE A 69 -10.03 24.10 -21.50
C ILE A 69 -10.78 23.51 -22.71
N GLU A 70 -10.99 22.20 -22.76
CA GLU A 70 -11.73 21.52 -23.82
C GLU A 70 -13.20 21.95 -23.86
N ALA A 71 -13.85 22.11 -22.70
CA ALA A 71 -15.21 22.60 -22.60
C ALA A 71 -15.33 24.04 -23.15
N ARG A 72 -14.37 24.91 -22.81
CA ARG A 72 -14.29 26.28 -23.33
C ARG A 72 -14.03 26.33 -24.84
N ALA A 73 -13.14 25.48 -25.35
CA ALA A 73 -12.87 25.37 -26.78
C ALA A 73 -14.11 24.89 -27.56
N ARG A 74 -14.87 23.94 -27.00
CA ARG A 74 -16.14 23.48 -27.58
C ARG A 74 -17.22 24.56 -27.55
N SER A 75 -17.37 25.26 -26.43
CA SER A 75 -18.45 26.25 -26.25
C SER A 75 -18.20 27.57 -26.98
N GLU A 76 -16.95 28.06 -26.99
CA GLU A 76 -16.64 29.39 -27.54
C GLU A 76 -16.11 29.33 -28.98
N LEU A 77 -15.40 28.27 -29.36
CA LEU A 77 -14.78 28.16 -30.68
C LEU A 77 -15.48 27.15 -31.59
N GLY A 78 -16.50 26.44 -31.09
CA GLY A 78 -17.21 25.40 -31.85
C GLY A 78 -16.31 24.26 -32.31
N LEU A 79 -15.17 24.06 -31.64
CA LEU A 79 -14.18 23.06 -32.03
C LEU A 79 -14.71 21.65 -31.74
N ILE A 80 -14.82 20.83 -32.78
CA ILE A 80 -15.23 19.42 -32.72
C ILE A 80 -14.06 18.51 -33.06
N LYS A 81 -13.92 17.36 -32.40
CA LYS A 81 -12.85 16.42 -32.74
C LYS A 81 -13.14 15.75 -34.10
N PRO A 82 -12.11 15.31 -34.84
CA PRO A 82 -12.29 14.57 -36.08
C PRO A 82 -13.11 13.29 -35.81
N GLY A 83 -14.31 13.19 -36.41
CA GLY A 83 -15.22 12.05 -36.24
C GLY A 83 -16.33 12.21 -35.19
N GLU A 84 -16.46 13.37 -34.53
CA GLU A 84 -17.60 13.65 -33.63
C GLU A 84 -18.78 14.28 -34.40
N THR A 85 -20.00 13.77 -34.17
CA THR A 85 -21.24 14.39 -34.69
C THR A 85 -21.83 15.34 -33.65
N TYR A 86 -21.78 16.65 -33.92
CA TYR A 86 -22.29 17.69 -33.03
C TYR A 86 -23.74 18.03 -33.36
N TYR A 87 -24.64 17.87 -32.39
CA TYR A 87 -26.06 18.23 -32.52
C TYR A 87 -26.32 19.50 -31.72
N GLN A 88 -26.52 20.62 -32.40
CA GLN A 88 -26.95 21.87 -31.77
C GLN A 88 -28.46 22.02 -31.91
N ILE A 89 -29.16 21.97 -30.78
CA ILE A 89 -30.61 22.18 -30.74
C ILE A 89 -30.85 23.69 -30.76
N VAL A 90 -31.04 24.25 -31.95
CA VAL A 90 -31.57 25.61 -32.10
C VAL A 90 -33.08 25.54 -31.89
N SER A 91 -33.58 26.21 -30.84
CA SER A 91 -35.01 26.39 -30.66
C SER A 91 -35.52 27.27 -31.81
N PRO A 92 -36.59 26.88 -32.53
CA PRO A 92 -37.15 27.71 -33.58
C PRO A 92 -37.57 29.03 -32.95
N ASP A 93 -37.09 30.14 -33.53
CA ASP A 93 -37.51 31.49 -33.20
C ASP A 93 -39.02 31.58 -33.41
N VAL A 94 -39.78 31.48 -32.32
CA VAL A 94 -41.21 31.78 -32.32
C VAL A 94 -41.30 33.30 -32.35
N ARG A 95 -41.20 33.84 -33.57
CA ARG A 95 -41.70 35.18 -33.88
C ARG A 95 -43.21 35.17 -33.64
N ASP A 96 -43.63 35.87 -32.59
CA ASP A 96 -44.87 36.65 -32.52
C ASP A 96 -44.64 37.86 -31.61
#